data_AF-A0A3N5TYI6-F1
#
_entry.id   AF-A0A3N5TYI6-F1
#
_cell.length_a   1.000
_cell.length_b   1.000
_cell.length_c   1.000
_cell.angle_alpha   90.00
_cell.angle_beta   90.00
_cell.angle_gamma   90.00
#
_symmetry.space_group_name_H-M   'P 1'
#
loop_
_entity.id
_entity.type
_entity.pdbx_description
1 polymer ?
#
loop_
_entity_poly.entity_id
_entity_poly.type
_entity_poly.pdbx_seq_one_letter_code
_entity_poly.pdbx_strand_id
1 'polypeptide(L)' 'DERLLNDRGIEMIAPHRRKRRKQCTQDGRKLRRYKRRWKVERLFAWLQNFRRLVVRYEYHADNFLGMVQLGCAIILLRFF' A
#
# COMPACT_ATOMS: atom_id res chain seq x y z
N ASP A 1 -10.09 6.78 -14.77
CA ASP A 1 -11.53 7.03 -14.87
C ASP A 1 -11.87 8.37 -14.29
N GLU A 2 -12.50 9.21 -15.10
CA GLU A 2 -13.05 10.51 -14.66
C GLU A 2 -14.14 10.31 -13.60
N ARG A 3 -14.89 9.20 -13.67
CA ARG A 3 -15.90 8.82 -12.67
C ARG A 3 -15.34 8.75 -11.24
N LEU A 4 -14.20 8.08 -11.04
CA LEU A 4 -13.56 7.95 -9.72
C LEU A 4 -13.09 9.28 -9.15
N LEU A 5 -12.67 10.20 -10.03
CA LEU A 5 -12.29 11.55 -9.62
C LEU A 5 -13.52 12.35 -9.19
N ASN A 6 -14.59 12.31 -9.99
CA ASN A 6 -15.81 13.08 -9.75
C ASN A 6 -16.57 12.60 -8.51
N ASP A 7 -16.72 11.28 -8.35
CA ASP A 7 -17.57 10.72 -7.30
C ASP A 7 -16.84 10.62 -5.95
N ARG A 8 -15.51 10.46 -5.96
CA ARG A 8 -14.73 10.09 -4.76
C ARG A 8 -13.49 10.96 -4.54
N GLY A 9 -13.21 11.93 -5.41
CA GLY A 9 -11.98 12.73 -5.36
C GLY A 9 -10.71 11.89 -5.56
N ILE A 10 -10.82 10.69 -6.14
CA ILE A 10 -9.69 9.78 -6.28
C ILE A 10 -8.95 10.12 -7.57
N GLU A 11 -7.82 10.78 -7.41
CA GLU A 11 -6.91 11.04 -8.52
C GLU A 11 -6.19 9.77 -8.94
N MET A 12 -6.05 9.56 -10.26
CA MET A 12 -5.15 8.53 -10.76
C MET A 12 -3.71 8.94 -10.43
N ILE A 13 -2.99 8.11 -9.68
CA ILE A 13 -1.59 8.36 -9.25
C ILE A 13 -0.65 7.26 -9.79
N ALA A 14 -1.21 6.23 -10.42
CA ALA A 14 -0.43 5.12 -10.97
C ALA A 14 0.36 5.56 -12.21
N PRO A 15 1.65 5.23 -12.31
CA PRO A 15 2.46 5.57 -13.47
C PRO A 15 2.00 4.86 -14.73
N HIS A 16 2.22 5.53 -15.85
CA HIS A 16 2.06 4.90 -17.15
C HIS A 16 3.14 3.82 -17.33
N ARG A 17 2.72 2.59 -17.66
CA ARG A 17 3.63 1.46 -17.81
C ARG A 17 4.46 1.64 -19.09
N ARG A 18 5.79 1.51 -19.00
CA ARG A 18 6.72 1.72 -20.13
C ARG A 18 6.36 0.95 -21.41
N LYS A 19 5.81 -0.27 -21.27
CA LYS A 19 5.42 -1.15 -22.40
C LYS A 19 3.99 -0.91 -22.92
N ARG A 20 3.27 0.10 -22.41
CA ARG A 20 1.87 0.33 -22.79
C ARG A 20 1.83 1.09 -24.11
N ARG A 21 1.05 0.58 -25.06
CA ARG A 21 0.88 1.18 -26.41
C ARG A 21 -0.12 2.35 -26.45
N LYS A 22 -1.00 2.45 -25.45
CA LYS A 22 -1.96 3.56 -25.35
C LYS A 22 -1.24 4.84 -24.95
N GLN A 23 -1.79 5.99 -25.34
CA GLN A 23 -1.26 7.29 -24.97
C GLN A 23 -1.13 7.45 -23.45
N CYS A 24 -0.14 8.26 -23.03
CA CYS A 24 0.06 8.56 -21.62
C CYS A 24 -1.18 9.23 -21.06
N THR A 25 -1.68 8.70 -19.95
CA THR A 25 -2.95 9.16 -19.36
C THR A 25 -2.78 10.45 -18.56
N GLN A 26 -1.53 10.88 -18.29
CA GLN A 26 -1.23 11.96 -17.35
C GLN A 26 0.07 12.71 -17.68
N ASP A 27 0.12 13.98 -17.26
CA ASP A 27 1.27 14.91 -17.35
C ASP A 27 2.34 14.69 -16.24
N GLY A 28 2.21 13.67 -15.39
CA GLY A 28 3.27 13.33 -14.43
C GLY A 28 3.34 14.18 -13.15
N ARG A 29 2.77 15.39 -13.10
CA ARG A 29 2.80 16.26 -11.90
C ARG A 29 2.23 15.58 -10.64
N LYS A 30 1.10 14.86 -10.81
CA LYS A 30 0.42 14.12 -9.74
C LYS A 30 1.21 12.88 -9.27
N LEU A 31 2.16 12.37 -10.05
CA LEU A 31 3.01 11.24 -9.65
C LEU A 31 4.04 11.56 -8.55
N ARG A 32 4.22 12.83 -8.17
CA ARG A 32 5.10 13.18 -7.02
C ARG A 32 4.71 12.42 -5.75
N ARG A 33 3.42 12.14 -5.54
CA ARG A 33 2.92 11.32 -4.43
C ARG A 33 3.29 9.84 -4.58
N TYR A 34 3.33 9.32 -5.81
CA TYR A 34 3.74 7.94 -6.10
C TYR A 34 5.15 7.64 -5.58
N LYS A 35 6.07 8.61 -5.59
CA LYS A 35 7.42 8.45 -5.02
C LYS A 35 7.42 8.08 -3.53
N ARG A 36 6.36 8.36 -2.77
CA ARG A 36 6.26 8.01 -1.33
C ARG A 36 5.71 6.61 -1.09
N ARG A 37 5.22 5.93 -2.14
CA ARG A 37 4.60 4.60 -2.07
C ARG A 37 5.53 3.54 -1.50
N TRP A 38 6.84 3.67 -1.73
CA TRP A 38 7.84 2.73 -1.21
C TRP A 38 7.76 2.58 0.31
N LYS A 39 7.35 3.62 1.06
CA LYS A 39 7.23 3.55 2.52
C LYS A 39 6.20 2.52 2.96
N VAL A 40 5.06 2.49 2.27
CA VAL A 40 3.96 1.57 2.53
C VAL A 40 4.33 0.17 2.05
N GLU A 41 4.91 0.04 0.86
CA GLU A 41 5.37 -1.26 0.34
C GLU A 41 6.43 -1.89 1.24
N ARG A 42 7.35 -1.09 1.78
CA ARG A 42 8.35 -1.54 2.75
C ARG A 42 7.70 -2.05 4.04
N LEU A 43 6.71 -1.35 4.57
CA LEU A 43 5.97 -1.80 5.75
C LEU A 43 5.34 -3.18 5.50
N PHE A 44 4.66 -3.36 4.35
CA PHE A 44 4.07 -4.65 4.00
C PHE A 44 5.13 -5.75 3.82
N ALA A 45 6.27 -5.44 3.22
CA ALA A 45 7.39 -6.39 3.11
C ALA A 45 7.91 -6.83 4.50
N TRP A 46 7.97 -5.91 5.47
CA TRP A 46 8.32 -6.27 6.85
C TRP A 46 7.26 -7.13 7.50
N LEU A 47 5.98 -6.77 7.35
CA LEU A 47 4.87 -7.55 7.90
C LEU A 47 4.80 -8.97 7.33
N GLN A 48 5.17 -9.15 6.05
CA GLN A 48 5.24 -10.46 5.41
C GLN A 48 6.36 -11.37 5.97
N ASN A 49 7.33 -10.85 6.72
CA ASN A 49 8.28 -11.72 7.43
C ASN A 49 7.64 -12.41 8.65
N PHE A 50 6.53 -11.89 9.16
CA PHE A 50 5.78 -12.53 10.24
C PHE A 50 4.81 -13.54 9.64
N ARG A 51 5.15 -14.84 9.71
CA ARG A 51 4.36 -15.94 9.11
C ARG A 51 2.88 -15.92 9.51
N ARG A 52 2.55 -15.47 10.73
CA ARG A 52 1.17 -15.35 11.24
C ARG A 52 0.37 -14.21 10.60
N LEU A 53 1.03 -13.25 9.94
CA LEU A 53 0.40 -12.14 9.21
C LEU A 53 0.28 -12.40 7.71
N VAL A 54 1.10 -13.30 7.15
CA VAL A 54 1.05 -13.66 5.72
C VAL A 54 -0.25 -14.39 5.38
N VAL A 55 -0.61 -15.39 6.19
CA VAL A 55 -1.84 -16.16 6.05
C VAL A 55 -2.71 -15.90 7.28
N ARG A 56 -3.97 -15.54 7.06
CA ARG A 56 -4.92 -15.32 8.13
C ARG A 56 -5.41 -16.66 8.67
N TYR A 57 -4.82 -17.09 9.79
CA TYR A 57 -5.25 -18.28 10.53
C TYR A 57 -6.34 -17.99 11.57
N GLU A 58 -6.49 -16.73 11.98
CA GLU A 58 -7.44 -16.33 13.02
C GLU A 58 -8.89 -16.31 12.50
N TYR A 59 -9.80 -16.94 13.25
CA TYR A 59 -11.23 -16.94 12.96
C TYR A 59 -11.83 -15.52 13.10
N HIS A 60 -11.58 -14.88 14.24
CA HIS A 60 -12.08 -13.52 14.51
C HIS A 60 -11.17 -12.45 13.90
N ALA A 61 -11.77 -11.38 13.39
CA ALA A 61 -11.04 -10.26 12.80
C ALA A 61 -10.21 -9.50 13.84
N ASP A 62 -10.70 -9.40 15.07
CA ASP A 62 -10.04 -8.67 16.16
C ASP A 62 -8.72 -9.32 16.56
N ASN A 63 -8.67 -10.66 16.63
CA ASN A 63 -7.44 -11.40 16.90
C ASN A 63 -6.39 -11.15 15.81
N PHE A 64 -6.80 -11.15 14.54
CA PHE A 64 -5.91 -10.83 13.43
C PHE A 64 -5.40 -9.38 13.53
N LEU A 65 -6.29 -8.43 13.86
CA LEU A 65 -5.91 -7.03 14.05
C LEU A 65 -4.89 -6.88 15.18
N GLY A 66 -5.08 -7.58 16.31
CA GLY A 66 -4.12 -7.60 17.42
C GLY A 66 -2.74 -8.11 17.00
N MET A 67 -2.69 -9.17 16.19
CA MET A 67 -1.41 -9.67 15.63
C MET A 67 -0.74 -8.65 14.71
N VAL A 68 -1.52 -7.92 13.89
CA VAL A 68 -0.98 -6.85 13.02
C VAL A 68 -0.41 -5.72 13.86
N GLN A 69 -1.13 -5.28 14.90
CA GLN A 69 -0.68 -4.24 15.82
C GLN A 69 0.61 -4.65 16.55
N LEU A 70 0.69 -5.89 17.03
CA LEU A 70 1.90 -6.43 17.64
C LEU A 70 3.08 -6.44 16.66
N GLY A 71 2.87 -6.89 15.41
CA GLY A 71 3.89 -6.85 14.36
C GLY A 71 4.41 -5.44 14.09
N CYS A 72 3.52 -4.45 14.04
CA CYS A 72 3.88 -3.04 13.92
C CYS A 72 4.68 -2.54 15.13
N ALA A 73 4.30 -2.90 16.36
CA ALA A 73 5.01 -2.53 17.57
C ALA A 73 6.45 -3.08 17.58
N ILE A 74 6.64 -4.36 17.20
CA ILE A 74 7.96 -4.98 17.07
C ILE A 74 8.83 -4.24 16.04
N ILE A 75 8.25 -3.89 14.88
CA ILE A 75 8.96 -3.12 13.85
C ILE A 75 9.42 -1.78 14.43
N LEU A 76 8.55 -1.05 15.13
CA LEU A 76 8.89 0.24 15.73
C LEU A 76 10.00 0.11 16.77
N LEU A 77 9.91 -0.87 17.67
CA LEU A 77 10.92 -1.12 18.71
C LEU A 77 12.29 -1.50 18.14
N ARG A 78 12.36 -2.11 16.95
CA ARG A 78 13.63 -2.44 16.29
C ARG A 78 14.40 -1.21 15.80
N PHE A 79 13.72 -0.08 15.62
CA PHE A 79 14.34 1.17 15.14
C PHE A 79 14.79 2.10 16.27
N PHE A 80 14.39 1.81 17.51
CA PHE A 80 14.93 2.43 18.72
C PHE A 80 16.13 1.63 19.21
#